data_AF-B4RC40-F1
#
_entry.id   AF-B4RC40-F1
#
_cell.length_a   1.000
_cell.length_b   1.000
_cell.length_c   1.000
_cell.angle_alpha   90.00
_cell.angle_beta   90.00
_cell.angle_gamma   90.00
#
_symmetry.space_group_name_H-M   'P 1'
#
loop_
_entity.id
_entity.type
_entity.pdbx_description
1 polymer ?
#
loop_
_entity_poly.entity_id
_entity_poly.type
_entity_poly.pdbx_seq_one_letter_code
_entity_poly.pdbx_strand_id
1 'polypeptide(L)'
;MARVRMGLALLGGAAALALAACDNGPSAVAQQQAAGTQMATAAPPREAADAGPRVDHRRDPVKLVDGKPMWSASRRYSAEENARRAFERNGEAFGADTVDEFVKAAHAFVETPPRGTLTLSRPNGDTLFYDPKGNVFAIATKDGAPRTMFKPDDGPAYWDEVKAREARRSQSRRTASRDADDEA
;
A
#
# COMPACT_ATOMS: atom_id res chain seq x y z
N MET A 1 -49.80 -54.22 8.38
CA MET A 1 -49.36 -53.70 9.68
C MET A 1 -50.24 -52.52 10.03
N ALA A 2 -50.89 -52.60 11.19
CA ALA A 2 -51.76 -51.59 11.79
C ALA A 2 -50.85 -50.47 12.41
N ARG A 3 -51.24 -49.22 12.71
CA ARG A 3 -52.48 -48.66 13.24
C ARG A 3 -52.39 -47.10 13.17
N VAL A 4 -53.55 -46.48 12.98
CA VAL A 4 -54.11 -45.30 13.70
C VAL A 4 -53.58 -43.89 13.40
N ARG A 5 -54.53 -43.05 12.98
CA ARG A 5 -54.53 -41.58 12.97
C ARG A 5 -55.10 -41.02 14.29
N MET A 6 -54.72 -39.77 14.58
CA MET A 6 -55.57 -38.69 15.14
C MET A 6 -55.48 -38.39 16.65
N GLY A 7 -55.19 -37.12 16.97
CA GLY A 7 -55.37 -36.51 18.30
C GLY A 7 -54.66 -35.15 18.45
N LEU A 8 -55.44 -34.07 18.36
CA LEU A 8 -55.08 -32.64 18.36
C LEU A 8 -55.13 -32.03 19.78
N ALA A 9 -54.17 -31.17 20.17
CA ALA A 9 -54.34 -30.03 21.12
C ALA A 9 -53.03 -29.20 21.16
N LEU A 10 -52.91 -28.07 20.46
CA LEU A 10 -53.26 -26.67 20.81
C LEU A 10 -52.45 -26.01 21.95
N LEU A 11 -52.03 -24.76 21.67
CA LEU A 11 -51.44 -23.70 22.52
C LEU A 11 -49.90 -23.80 22.64
N GLY A 12 -49.08 -22.82 22.25
CA GLY A 12 -49.23 -21.42 21.86
C GLY A 12 -47.84 -20.78 22.02
N GLY A 13 -47.46 -19.79 21.20
CA GLY A 13 -46.20 -19.08 21.43
C GLY A 13 -45.68 -18.36 20.20
N ALA A 14 -45.77 -17.04 20.25
CA ALA A 14 -45.56 -16.07 19.18
C ALA A 14 -44.16 -16.05 18.54
N ALA A 15 -44.17 -15.55 17.31
CA ALA A 15 -43.03 -15.13 16.51
C ALA A 15 -42.16 -14.04 17.17
N ALA A 16 -40.85 -14.05 16.86
CA ALA A 16 -40.12 -12.85 16.43
C ALA A 16 -38.77 -13.25 15.80
N LEU A 17 -38.67 -13.02 14.49
CA LEU A 17 -37.42 -12.78 13.78
C LEU A 17 -36.89 -11.40 14.19
N ALA A 18 -35.59 -11.30 14.51
CA ALA A 18 -34.84 -10.06 14.40
C ALA A 18 -33.36 -10.36 14.15
N LEU A 19 -33.00 -10.37 12.86
CA LEU A 19 -31.66 -10.05 12.39
C LEU A 19 -31.44 -8.54 12.59
N ALA A 20 -30.39 -8.16 13.31
CA ALA A 20 -29.80 -6.83 13.22
C ALA A 20 -28.32 -6.91 13.61
N ALA A 21 -27.48 -7.06 12.59
CA ALA A 21 -26.12 -6.55 12.63
C ALA A 21 -26.21 -5.02 12.50
N CYS A 22 -25.46 -4.30 13.33
CA CYS A 22 -24.83 -2.99 13.09
C CYS A 22 -24.09 -2.59 14.37
N ASP A 23 -22.92 -3.20 14.58
CA ASP A 23 -21.97 -2.74 15.60
C ASP A 23 -21.24 -1.52 15.02
N ASN A 24 -21.71 -0.33 15.39
CA ASN A 24 -20.99 0.92 15.17
C ASN A 24 -21.48 1.97 16.19
N GLY A 25 -20.75 2.11 17.30
CA GLY A 25 -21.04 3.09 18.36
C GLY A 25 -19.78 3.39 19.18
N PRO A 26 -19.60 4.64 19.64
CA PRO A 26 -18.28 5.26 19.74
C PRO A 26 -17.46 4.75 20.92
N SER A 27 -16.19 4.44 20.66
CA SER A 27 -15.15 4.34 21.70
C SER A 27 -14.90 5.73 22.31
N ALA A 28 -15.70 6.09 23.31
CA ALA A 28 -15.39 7.19 24.23
C ALA A 28 -14.67 6.57 25.44
N VAL A 29 -13.34 6.66 25.46
CA VAL A 29 -12.57 6.27 26.64
C VAL A 29 -12.92 7.22 27.79
N ALA A 30 -13.52 6.67 28.84
CA ALA A 30 -13.82 7.37 30.08
C ALA A 30 -12.53 7.81 30.75
N GLN A 31 -12.40 9.11 30.97
CA GLN A 31 -11.34 9.73 31.76
C GLN A 31 -11.67 9.50 33.23
N GLN A 32 -11.01 8.53 33.87
CA GLN A 32 -11.13 8.31 35.31
C GLN A 32 -9.84 8.75 36.00
N GLN A 33 -9.88 9.97 36.55
CA GLN A 33 -8.97 10.41 37.60
C GLN A 33 -9.25 9.60 38.87
N ALA A 34 -8.21 9.01 39.45
CA ALA A 34 -8.14 8.72 40.88
C ALA A 34 -6.69 8.90 41.34
N ALA A 35 -6.54 9.64 42.44
CA ALA A 35 -5.29 10.15 42.98
C ALA A 35 -4.37 9.06 43.56
N GLY A 36 -3.05 9.27 43.43
CA GLY A 36 -2.04 8.48 44.13
C GLY A 36 -0.63 8.71 43.57
N THR A 37 0.14 9.58 44.22
CA THR A 37 1.56 9.86 43.96
C THR A 37 2.42 8.58 43.91
N GLN A 38 3.16 8.34 42.82
CA GLN A 38 4.58 7.92 42.80
C GLN A 38 5.13 7.66 41.38
N MET A 39 5.91 8.63 40.88
CA MET A 39 7.09 8.58 40.00
C MET A 39 7.27 7.36 39.05
N ALA A 40 6.89 7.53 37.79
CA ALA A 40 7.54 6.85 36.67
C ALA A 40 8.66 7.76 36.13
N THR A 41 9.88 7.22 36.10
CA THR A 41 11.04 7.85 35.48
C THR A 41 10.74 8.23 34.03
N ALA A 42 11.10 9.45 33.67
CA ALA A 42 10.89 10.02 32.36
C ALA A 42 11.46 9.10 31.26
N ALA A 43 10.58 8.53 30.43
CA ALA A 43 10.99 8.18 29.08
C ALA A 43 11.46 9.49 28.41
N PRO A 44 12.65 9.52 27.76
CA PRO A 44 13.05 10.70 27.03
C PRO A 44 11.95 11.03 26.02
N PRO A 45 11.60 12.31 25.81
CA PRO A 45 10.69 12.69 24.76
C PRO A 45 11.18 12.03 23.46
N ARG A 46 10.32 11.27 22.78
CA ARG A 46 10.58 10.98 21.36
C ARG A 46 10.69 12.35 20.72
N GLU A 47 11.91 12.73 20.34
CA GLU A 47 12.17 13.99 19.67
C GLU A 47 11.14 14.11 18.55
N ALA A 48 10.22 15.07 18.72
CA ALA A 48 9.33 15.46 17.66
C ALA A 48 10.26 15.93 16.55
N ALA A 49 10.45 15.07 15.54
CA ALA A 49 11.31 15.35 14.41
C ALA A 49 10.94 16.73 13.88
N ASP A 50 11.90 17.65 14.02
CA ASP A 50 11.98 19.00 13.49
C ASP A 50 10.71 19.50 12.77
N ALA A 51 9.93 20.33 13.45
CA ALA A 51 8.70 20.94 12.95
C ALA A 51 8.97 22.16 12.03
N GLY A 52 10.12 22.18 11.35
CA GLY A 52 10.40 23.15 10.29
C GLY A 52 9.47 22.94 9.08
N PRO A 53 9.31 23.97 8.21
CA PRO A 53 8.58 23.81 6.95
C PRO A 53 9.21 22.68 6.12
N ARG A 54 8.44 21.62 5.87
CA ARG A 54 8.92 20.51 5.03
C ARG A 54 8.94 20.97 3.58
N VAL A 55 10.14 21.07 3.00
CA VAL A 55 10.33 21.37 1.57
C VAL A 55 9.71 20.24 0.72
N ASP A 56 8.91 20.59 -0.28
CA ASP A 56 8.31 19.61 -1.22
C ASP A 56 9.24 19.38 -2.42
N HIS A 57 9.93 18.23 -2.40
CA HIS A 57 10.97 17.91 -3.39
C HIS A 57 10.43 17.43 -4.75
N ARG A 58 9.11 17.34 -4.96
CA ARG A 58 8.55 16.81 -6.23
C ARG A 58 8.86 17.65 -7.46
N ARG A 59 9.24 18.92 -7.26
CA ARG A 59 9.55 19.88 -8.33
C ARG A 59 11.03 20.20 -8.42
N ASP A 60 11.86 19.55 -7.60
CA ASP A 60 13.29 19.75 -7.64
C ASP A 60 13.85 19.32 -9.00
N PRO A 61 14.89 19.99 -9.52
CA PRO A 61 15.56 19.54 -10.71
C PRO A 61 16.16 18.14 -10.48
N VAL A 62 15.94 17.24 -11.44
CA VAL A 62 16.39 15.84 -11.36
C VAL A 62 17.40 15.59 -12.47
N LYS A 63 18.51 14.92 -12.14
CA LYS A 63 19.47 14.44 -13.15
C LYS A 63 18.78 13.51 -14.14
N LEU A 64 19.18 13.56 -15.40
CA LEU A 64 18.63 12.70 -16.44
C LEU A 64 19.57 11.53 -16.75
N VAL A 65 19.00 10.35 -16.95
CA VAL A 65 19.65 9.15 -17.49
C VAL A 65 18.92 8.85 -18.80
N ASP A 66 19.64 8.90 -19.92
CA ASP A 66 19.09 8.69 -21.26
C ASP A 66 17.85 9.54 -21.58
N GLY A 67 17.85 10.79 -21.08
CA GLY A 67 16.77 11.76 -21.28
C GLY A 67 15.56 11.60 -20.35
N LYS A 68 15.58 10.60 -19.45
CA LYS A 68 14.53 10.36 -18.43
C LYS A 68 15.03 10.71 -17.03
N PRO A 69 14.17 11.07 -16.07
CA PRO A 69 14.62 11.37 -14.72
C PRO A 69 15.31 10.15 -14.09
N MET A 70 16.47 10.35 -13.44
CA MET A 70 17.28 9.28 -12.88
C MET A 70 16.48 8.40 -11.90
N TRP A 71 15.57 9.02 -11.15
CA TRP A 71 14.72 8.38 -10.17
C TRP A 71 13.52 9.28 -9.87
N SER A 72 12.45 8.72 -9.34
CA SER A 72 11.29 9.53 -8.95
C SER A 72 11.54 10.32 -7.66
N ALA A 73 11.27 11.62 -7.67
CA ALA A 73 11.20 12.41 -6.45
C ALA A 73 9.90 12.14 -5.67
N SER A 74 9.91 12.47 -4.38
CA SER A 74 8.75 12.39 -3.50
C SER A 74 8.56 13.70 -2.76
N ARG A 75 7.45 13.87 -2.02
CA ARG A 75 7.23 15.07 -1.21
C ARG A 75 8.31 15.30 -0.15
N ARG A 76 8.99 14.22 0.27
CA ARG A 76 9.89 14.23 1.43
C ARG A 76 11.37 14.12 1.06
N TYR A 77 11.67 13.68 -0.15
CA TYR A 77 13.02 13.32 -0.57
C TYR A 77 13.17 13.59 -2.06
N SER A 78 14.31 14.17 -2.42
CA SER A 78 14.76 14.33 -3.80
C SER A 78 14.88 12.99 -4.53
N ALA A 79 15.09 13.04 -5.85
CA ALA A 79 15.31 11.86 -6.67
C ALA A 79 16.58 11.10 -6.23
N GLU A 80 17.68 11.83 -6.02
CA GLU A 80 18.97 11.31 -5.59
C GLU A 80 18.89 10.62 -4.22
N GLU A 81 18.17 11.22 -3.26
CA GLU A 81 17.96 10.61 -1.94
C GLU A 81 17.10 9.36 -2.03
N ASN A 82 16.02 9.37 -2.82
CA ASN A 82 15.21 8.17 -3.02
C ASN A 82 15.99 7.05 -3.71
N ALA A 83 16.82 7.37 -4.71
CA ALA A 83 17.68 6.42 -5.39
C ALA A 83 18.69 5.80 -4.42
N ARG A 84 19.39 6.64 -3.63
CA ARG A 84 20.34 6.17 -2.62
C ARG A 84 19.68 5.26 -1.59
N ARG A 85 18.50 5.62 -1.06
CA ARG A 85 17.77 4.78 -0.10
C ARG A 85 17.21 3.49 -0.71
N ALA A 86 16.95 3.46 -2.01
CA ALA A 86 16.57 2.24 -2.71
C ALA A 86 17.79 1.33 -2.90
N PHE A 87 18.92 1.92 -3.27
CA PHE A 87 20.21 1.24 -3.37
C PHE A 87 20.66 0.65 -2.03
N GLU A 88 20.67 1.42 -0.94
CA GLU A 88 21.10 0.93 0.39
C GLU A 88 20.31 -0.29 0.86
N ARG A 89 19.04 -0.39 0.47
CA ARG A 89 18.16 -1.51 0.88
C ARG A 89 18.21 -2.70 -0.06
N ASN A 90 18.49 -2.49 -1.35
CA ASN A 90 18.27 -3.51 -2.37
C ASN A 90 19.46 -3.72 -3.31
N GLY A 91 20.44 -2.83 -3.34
CA GLY A 91 21.54 -2.79 -4.30
C GLY A 91 22.33 -4.09 -4.36
N GLU A 92 22.65 -4.65 -3.18
CA GLU A 92 23.35 -5.94 -3.06
C GLU A 92 22.59 -7.07 -3.77
N ALA A 93 21.26 -7.10 -3.65
CA ALA A 93 20.43 -8.13 -4.30
C ALA A 93 20.51 -8.08 -5.84
N PHE A 94 20.99 -6.98 -6.42
CA PHE A 94 21.22 -6.79 -7.86
C PHE A 94 22.70 -6.76 -8.25
N GLY A 95 23.62 -7.02 -7.30
CA GLY A 95 25.06 -6.95 -7.56
C GLY A 95 25.52 -5.56 -7.97
N ALA A 96 24.85 -4.50 -7.49
CA ALA A 96 25.28 -3.13 -7.70
C ALA A 96 26.17 -2.70 -6.53
N ASP A 97 27.35 -2.17 -6.84
CA ASP A 97 28.30 -1.64 -5.86
C ASP A 97 28.09 -0.13 -5.64
N THR A 98 27.41 0.53 -6.57
CA THR A 98 27.13 1.96 -6.54
C THR A 98 25.67 2.30 -6.83
N VAL A 99 25.24 3.49 -6.39
CA VAL A 99 23.90 4.03 -6.68
C VAL A 99 23.66 4.12 -8.19
N ASP A 100 24.67 4.53 -8.95
CA ASP A 100 24.55 4.71 -10.41
C ASP A 100 24.37 3.37 -11.13
N GLU A 101 25.06 2.31 -10.72
CA GLU A 101 24.86 0.95 -11.25
C GLU A 101 23.45 0.43 -10.95
N PHE A 102 22.95 0.67 -9.74
CA PHE A 102 21.60 0.27 -9.36
C PHE A 102 20.52 1.07 -10.12
N VAL A 103 20.72 2.38 -10.29
CA VAL A 103 19.85 3.23 -11.10
C VAL A 103 19.84 2.73 -12.55
N LYS A 104 21.01 2.44 -13.12
CA LYS A 104 21.14 1.88 -14.47
C LYS A 104 20.43 0.54 -14.61
N ALA A 105 20.57 -0.36 -13.64
CA ALA A 105 19.87 -1.64 -13.62
C ALA A 105 18.34 -1.45 -13.55
N ALA A 106 17.87 -0.51 -12.75
CA ALA A 106 16.45 -0.19 -12.64
C ALA A 106 15.89 0.38 -13.95
N HIS A 107 16.60 1.31 -14.60
CA HIS A 107 16.22 1.82 -15.92
C HIS A 107 16.19 0.69 -16.96
N ALA A 108 17.25 -0.12 -17.04
CA ALA A 108 17.29 -1.25 -17.98
C ALA A 108 16.10 -2.20 -17.79
N PHE A 109 15.74 -2.50 -16.55
CA PHE A 109 14.59 -3.38 -16.25
C PHE A 109 13.24 -2.78 -16.66
N VAL A 110 13.00 -1.49 -16.40
CA VAL A 110 11.70 -0.87 -16.72
C VAL A 110 11.57 -0.49 -18.20
N GLU A 111 12.69 -0.27 -18.89
CA GLU A 111 12.70 0.05 -20.32
C GLU A 111 12.67 -1.20 -21.20
N THR A 112 13.47 -2.21 -20.85
CA THR A 112 13.59 -3.46 -21.60
C THR A 112 13.38 -4.64 -20.65
N PRO A 113 12.15 -4.82 -20.14
CA PRO A 113 11.86 -5.89 -19.19
C PRO A 113 12.10 -7.28 -19.83
N PRO A 114 12.63 -8.25 -19.08
CA PRO A 114 12.78 -9.62 -19.56
C PRO A 114 11.45 -10.22 -20.06
N ARG A 115 11.54 -11.14 -21.03
CA ARG A 115 10.34 -11.83 -21.54
C ARG A 115 9.65 -12.60 -20.41
N GLY A 116 8.34 -12.43 -20.31
CA GLY A 116 7.54 -13.01 -19.23
C GLY A 116 7.30 -12.07 -18.04
N THR A 117 7.86 -10.85 -18.07
CA THR A 117 7.54 -9.80 -17.10
C THR A 117 6.05 -9.45 -17.17
N LEU A 118 5.40 -9.54 -16.02
CA LEU A 118 4.02 -9.14 -15.81
C LEU A 118 3.97 -7.64 -15.55
N THR A 119 2.98 -6.95 -16.14
CA THR A 119 2.84 -5.49 -15.99
C THR A 119 1.45 -5.09 -15.55
N LEU A 120 1.36 -4.00 -14.78
CA LEU A 120 0.09 -3.39 -14.39
C LEU A 120 0.22 -1.86 -14.39
N SER A 121 -0.62 -1.19 -15.17
CA SER A 121 -0.66 0.28 -15.21
C SER A 121 -1.66 0.84 -14.21
N ARG A 122 -1.24 1.87 -13.48
CA ARG A 122 -2.09 2.62 -12.54
C ARG A 122 -2.70 3.86 -13.21
N PRO A 123 -3.85 4.37 -12.71
CA PRO A 123 -4.46 5.58 -13.27
C PRO A 123 -3.64 6.87 -13.12
N ASN A 124 -2.64 6.89 -12.24
CA ASN A 124 -1.70 8.02 -12.13
C ASN A 124 -0.59 7.98 -13.20
N GLY A 125 -0.59 6.97 -14.07
CA GLY A 125 0.41 6.76 -15.11
C GLY A 125 1.64 5.95 -14.66
N ASP A 126 1.73 5.54 -13.38
CA ASP A 126 2.78 4.63 -12.95
C ASP A 126 2.54 3.23 -13.53
N THR A 127 3.62 2.54 -13.91
CA THR A 127 3.56 1.14 -14.35
C THR A 127 4.35 0.27 -13.37
N LEU A 128 3.75 -0.84 -12.96
CA LEU A 128 4.34 -1.85 -12.10
C LEU A 128 4.80 -3.00 -12.99
N PHE A 129 5.94 -3.58 -12.63
CA PHE A 129 6.61 -4.66 -13.35
C PHE A 129 6.95 -5.76 -12.35
N TYR A 130 6.72 -7.01 -12.74
CA TYR A 130 7.16 -8.17 -12.00
C TYR A 130 7.71 -9.24 -12.95
N ASP A 131 8.99 -9.56 -12.85
CA ASP A 131 9.60 -10.70 -13.54
C ASP A 131 9.59 -11.93 -12.62
N PRO A 132 8.80 -12.98 -12.92
CA PRO A 132 8.77 -14.19 -12.11
C PRO A 132 10.09 -14.98 -12.15
N LYS A 133 10.87 -14.87 -13.23
CA LYS A 133 12.09 -15.66 -13.40
C LYS A 133 13.25 -15.10 -12.59
N GLY A 134 13.49 -13.79 -12.67
CA GLY A 134 14.48 -13.08 -11.86
C GLY A 134 13.99 -12.72 -10.46
N ASN A 135 12.70 -12.94 -10.18
CA ASN A 135 12.00 -12.48 -9.00
C ASN A 135 12.24 -10.98 -8.74
N VAL A 136 12.00 -10.15 -9.76
CA VAL A 136 12.25 -8.71 -9.68
C VAL A 136 10.94 -7.95 -9.77
N PHE A 137 10.70 -7.09 -8.79
CA PHE A 137 9.59 -6.14 -8.81
C PHE A 137 10.12 -4.71 -8.96
N ALA A 138 9.48 -3.93 -9.84
CA ALA A 138 9.77 -2.51 -10.00
C ALA A 138 8.53 -1.68 -10.27
N ILE A 139 8.66 -0.37 -10.06
CA ILE A 139 7.65 0.62 -10.44
C ILE A 139 8.36 1.74 -11.18
N ALA A 140 7.81 2.16 -12.32
CA ALA A 140 8.24 3.36 -13.03
C ALA A 140 7.10 4.38 -13.12
N THR A 141 7.45 5.66 -13.17
CA THR A 141 6.49 6.73 -13.46
C THR A 141 6.11 6.76 -14.95
N LYS A 142 5.10 7.54 -15.30
CA LYS A 142 4.72 7.77 -16.72
C LYS A 142 5.88 8.31 -17.58
N ASP A 143 6.80 9.04 -16.95
CA ASP A 143 7.96 9.66 -17.60
C ASP A 143 9.16 8.69 -17.66
N GLY A 144 8.96 7.43 -17.26
CA GLY A 144 9.97 6.37 -17.30
C GLY A 144 10.95 6.38 -16.13
N ALA A 145 10.76 7.25 -15.13
CA ALA A 145 11.65 7.29 -13.97
C ALA A 145 11.37 6.12 -13.02
N PRO A 146 12.38 5.29 -12.66
CA PRO A 146 12.21 4.27 -11.65
C PRO A 146 11.85 4.89 -10.29
N ARG A 147 10.92 4.23 -9.59
CA ARG A 147 10.41 4.64 -8.29
C ARG A 147 10.83 3.68 -7.19
N THR A 148 10.94 2.40 -7.53
CA THR A 148 11.48 1.34 -6.69
C THR A 148 11.89 0.16 -7.56
N MET A 149 12.86 -0.62 -7.10
CA MET A 149 13.22 -1.93 -7.63
C MET A 149 13.72 -2.80 -6.48
N PHE A 150 13.22 -4.03 -6.35
CA PHE A 150 13.65 -4.99 -5.33
C PHE A 150 13.27 -6.43 -5.70
N LYS A 151 13.79 -7.41 -4.96
CA LYS A 151 13.38 -8.81 -5.06
C LYS A 151 12.44 -9.15 -3.90
N PRO A 152 11.15 -9.46 -4.11
CA PRO A 152 10.24 -9.78 -3.02
C PRO A 152 10.54 -11.15 -2.42
N ASP A 153 10.44 -11.27 -1.09
CA ASP A 153 10.67 -12.54 -0.39
C ASP A 153 9.64 -13.61 -0.75
N ASP A 154 8.37 -13.20 -0.91
CA ASP A 154 7.24 -14.09 -1.22
C ASP A 154 7.11 -14.44 -2.71
N GLY A 155 8.05 -14.01 -3.54
CA GLY A 155 8.08 -14.36 -4.96
C GLY A 155 6.78 -14.00 -5.70
N PRO A 156 6.18 -14.94 -6.46
CA PRO A 156 4.95 -14.68 -7.20
C PRO A 156 3.75 -14.29 -6.33
N ALA A 157 3.70 -14.74 -5.07
CA ALA A 157 2.60 -14.40 -4.17
C ALA A 157 2.55 -12.89 -3.89
N TYR A 158 3.71 -12.23 -3.82
CA TYR A 158 3.78 -10.76 -3.72
C TYR A 158 3.05 -10.07 -4.87
N TRP A 159 3.20 -10.58 -6.10
CA TRP A 159 2.53 -10.02 -7.27
C TRP A 159 1.00 -10.17 -7.21
N ASP A 160 0.53 -11.31 -6.71
CA ASP A 160 -0.91 -11.54 -6.51
C ASP A 160 -1.51 -10.56 -5.49
N GLU A 161 -0.81 -10.31 -4.38
CA GLU A 161 -1.20 -9.31 -3.39
C GLU A 161 -1.23 -7.89 -3.97
N VAL A 162 -0.22 -7.55 -4.76
CA VAL A 162 -0.16 -6.26 -5.47
C VAL A 162 -1.39 -6.10 -6.36
N LYS A 163 -1.70 -7.09 -7.21
CA LYS A 163 -2.90 -7.04 -8.08
C LYS A 163 -4.19 -6.90 -7.26
N ALA A 164 -4.34 -7.68 -6.20
CA ALA A 164 -5.52 -7.62 -5.32
C ALA A 164 -5.66 -6.23 -4.65
N ARG A 165 -4.55 -5.64 -4.23
CA ARG A 165 -4.53 -4.28 -3.66
C ARG A 165 -4.89 -3.22 -4.70
N GLU A 166 -4.35 -3.30 -5.92
CA GLU A 166 -4.69 -2.34 -6.99
C GLU A 166 -6.16 -2.49 -7.45
N ALA A 167 -6.70 -3.70 -7.46
CA ALA A 167 -8.13 -3.94 -7.76
C ALA A 167 -9.04 -3.29 -6.71
N ARG A 168 -8.77 -3.52 -5.41
CA ARG A 168 -9.52 -2.89 -4.31
C ARG A 168 -9.48 -1.37 -4.38
N ARG A 169 -8.30 -0.77 -4.60
CA ARG A 169 -8.15 0.69 -4.77
C ARG A 169 -8.94 1.24 -5.95
N SER A 170 -9.10 0.44 -7.00
CA SER A 170 -9.86 0.84 -8.18
C SER A 170 -11.37 0.75 -7.93
N GLN A 171 -11.83 -0.23 -7.15
CA GLN A 171 -13.22 -0.33 -6.70
C GLN A 171 -13.60 0.83 -5.77
N SER A 172 -12.80 1.12 -4.74
CA SER A 172 -13.10 2.22 -3.80
C SER A 172 -13.22 3.57 -4.50
N ARG A 173 -12.39 3.83 -5.53
CA ARG A 173 -12.48 5.06 -6.32
C ARG A 173 -13.75 5.15 -7.16
N ARG A 174 -14.22 4.03 -7.72
CA ARG A 174 -15.47 3.98 -8.49
C ARG A 174 -16.70 4.19 -7.60
N THR A 175 -16.66 3.70 -6.37
CA THR A 175 -17.73 3.98 -5.40
C THR A 175 -17.74 5.45 -5.03
N ALA A 176 -16.58 6.02 -4.65
CA ALA A 176 -16.48 7.43 -4.28
C ALA A 176 -16.89 8.39 -5.41
N SER A 177 -16.66 8.04 -6.68
CA SER A 177 -17.13 8.86 -7.80
C SER A 177 -18.64 8.79 -8.00
N ARG A 178 -19.27 7.62 -7.79
CA ARG A 178 -20.73 7.48 -7.89
C ARG A 178 -21.43 8.29 -6.80
N ASP A 179 -20.91 8.22 -5.57
CA ASP A 179 -21.47 8.97 -4.45
C ASP A 179 -21.36 10.50 -4.67
N ALA A 180 -20.35 10.95 -5.43
CA ALA A 180 -20.21 12.37 -5.77
C ALA A 180 -21.16 12.84 -6.88
N ASP A 181 -21.57 11.95 -7.79
CA ASP A 181 -22.50 12.25 -8.88
C ASP A 181 -23.97 12.25 -8.40
N ASP A 182 -24.31 11.46 -7.38
CA ASP A 182 -25.67 11.41 -6.79
C ASP A 182 -25.98 12.62 -5.87
N GLU A 183 -24.96 13.36 -5.42
CA GLU A 183 -25.08 14.54 -4.56
C GLU A 183 -25.08 15.88 -5.35
N ALA A 184 -25.02 15.83 -6.68
CA ALA A 184 -24.97 17.00 -7.58
C ALA A 184 -26.28 17.22 -8.34
#